data_AF-A0A8T6N3X2-F1
#
_entry.id   AF-A0A8T6N3X2-F1
#
_cell.length_a   1.000
_cell.length_b   1.000
_cell.length_c   1.000
_cell.angle_alpha   90.00
_cell.angle_beta   90.00
_cell.angle_gamma   90.00
#
_symmetry.space_group_name_H-M   'P 1'
#
loop_
_entity.id
_entity.type
_entity.pdbx_description
1 polymer ?
#
loop_
_entity_poly.entity_id
_entity_poly.type
_entity_poly.pdbx_seq_one_letter_code
_entity_poly.pdbx_strand_id
1 'polypeptide(L)'
;MISGMEDDLHRNRFTTFEELYEYCYKVASTVGLVCIEIYGYDSPEAKDEAEAWGIYMQLINILRDVLEDSKRGRIYLPLDDLIKFGISEEDVLAGGSLLRHPGWEPFCRHYTKRAKSYGRAAKSLLGRLDRQMRYSPAAMMAFYDSILRKISKKEGDVFTERIQLSKPEKIG
;
A
#
# COMPACT_ATOMS: atom_id res chain seq x y z
N MET A 1 15.24 14.89 -17.87
CA MET A 1 14.55 14.64 -16.59
C MET A 1 13.54 13.48 -16.64
N ILE A 2 13.06 13.03 -17.81
CA ILE A 2 12.10 11.89 -17.90
C ILE A 2 12.81 10.51 -17.80
N SER A 3 14.02 10.37 -18.34
CA SER A 3 14.75 9.08 -18.35
C SER A 3 15.06 8.51 -16.96
N GLY A 4 15.37 9.34 -15.96
CA GLY A 4 15.59 8.85 -14.58
C GLY A 4 14.32 8.45 -13.84
N MET A 5 13.14 8.91 -14.28
CA MET A 5 11.84 8.51 -13.71
C MET A 5 11.35 7.19 -14.29
N GLU A 6 11.67 6.91 -15.56
CA GLU A 6 11.40 5.61 -16.20
C GLU A 6 12.25 4.48 -15.59
N ASP A 7 13.53 4.75 -15.32
CA ASP A 7 14.41 3.77 -14.64
C ASP A 7 13.92 3.44 -13.22
N ASP A 8 13.42 4.44 -12.49
CA ASP A 8 12.79 4.26 -11.17
C ASP A 8 11.48 3.46 -11.23
N LEU A 9 10.73 3.54 -12.34
CA LEU A 9 9.53 2.73 -12.56
C LEU A 9 9.86 1.26 -12.81
N HIS A 10 11.08 0.96 -13.26
CA HIS A 10 11.59 -0.40 -13.43
C HIS A 10 12.23 -0.97 -12.16
N ARG A 11 12.57 -0.10 -11.19
CA ARG A 11 13.10 -0.49 -9.89
C ARG A 11 12.07 -1.32 -9.11
N ASN A 12 12.54 -2.43 -8.57
CA ASN A 12 11.70 -3.44 -7.92
C ASN A 12 12.42 -4.10 -6.74
N ARG A 13 13.43 -3.42 -6.18
CA ARG A 13 14.12 -3.67 -4.91
C ARG A 13 14.37 -2.34 -4.23
N PHE A 14 13.96 -2.22 -2.97
CA PHE A 14 14.12 -1.02 -2.16
C PHE A 14 14.83 -1.44 -0.87
N THR A 15 16.01 -0.89 -0.64
CA THR A 15 16.82 -1.20 0.55
C THR A 15 16.09 -0.74 1.79
N THR A 16 15.68 0.54 1.78
CA THR A 16 15.04 1.19 2.93
C THR A 16 13.57 1.51 2.67
N PHE A 17 12.86 1.84 3.74
CA PHE A 17 11.48 2.30 3.61
C PHE A 17 11.39 3.66 2.90
N GLU A 18 12.39 4.53 3.07
CA GLU A 18 12.45 5.84 2.43
C GLU A 18 12.51 5.73 0.90
N GLU A 19 13.30 4.77 0.38
CA GLU A 19 13.30 4.51 -1.07
C GLU A 19 11.95 3.97 -1.54
N LEU A 20 11.33 3.07 -0.76
CA LEU A 20 10.00 2.59 -1.07
C LEU A 20 8.96 3.74 -1.00
N TYR A 21 9.12 4.67 -0.08
CA TYR A 21 8.25 5.83 0.09
C TYR A 21 8.28 6.69 -1.17
N GLU A 22 9.47 7.03 -1.69
CA GLU A 22 9.60 7.80 -2.92
C GLU A 22 8.93 7.11 -4.12
N TYR A 23 9.06 5.79 -4.21
CA TYR A 23 8.34 5.00 -5.20
C TYR A 23 6.83 5.13 -5.03
N CYS A 24 6.31 4.89 -3.81
CA CYS A 24 4.88 5.01 -3.51
C CYS A 24 4.34 6.43 -3.78
N TYR A 25 5.14 7.44 -3.48
CA TYR A 25 4.80 8.83 -3.76
C TYR A 25 4.58 9.03 -5.26
N LYS A 26 5.55 8.61 -6.08
CA LYS A 26 5.51 8.76 -7.54
C LYS A 26 4.33 8.01 -8.17
N VAL A 27 4.06 6.77 -7.75
CA VAL A 27 3.06 5.90 -8.42
C VAL A 27 1.65 6.00 -7.85
N ALA A 28 1.47 6.52 -6.64
CA ALA A 28 0.16 6.55 -5.98
C ALA A 28 -0.19 7.92 -5.37
N SER A 29 0.73 8.58 -4.66
CA SER A 29 0.42 9.89 -4.05
C SER A 29 0.19 10.98 -5.07
N THR A 30 0.92 10.98 -6.19
CA THR A 30 0.67 11.89 -7.32
C THR A 30 -0.77 11.79 -7.85
N VAL A 31 -1.34 10.57 -7.90
CA VAL A 31 -2.73 10.35 -8.28
C VAL A 31 -3.69 10.94 -7.25
N GLY A 32 -3.43 10.72 -5.96
CA GLY A 32 -4.21 11.31 -4.87
C GLY A 32 -4.22 12.84 -4.92
N LEU A 33 -3.06 13.46 -5.17
CA LEU A 33 -2.91 14.90 -5.33
C LEU A 33 -3.73 15.44 -6.51
N VAL A 34 -3.76 14.74 -7.65
CA VAL A 34 -4.62 15.11 -8.78
C VAL A 34 -6.11 14.94 -8.44
N CYS A 35 -6.47 13.87 -7.72
CA CYS A 35 -7.87 13.64 -7.33
C CYS A 35 -8.43 14.74 -6.45
N ILE A 36 -7.66 15.27 -5.50
CA ILE A 36 -8.17 16.34 -4.61
C ILE A 36 -8.39 17.66 -5.36
N GLU A 37 -7.63 17.96 -6.42
CA GLU A 37 -7.87 19.11 -7.30
C GLU A 37 -9.23 19.00 -8.03
N ILE A 38 -9.68 17.77 -8.30
CA ILE A 38 -11.00 17.50 -8.89
C ILE A 38 -12.11 17.55 -7.82
N TYR A 39 -11.85 17.02 -6.63
CA TYR A 39 -12.85 16.96 -5.55
C TYR A 39 -13.08 18.30 -4.88
N GLY A 40 -12.11 19.22 -4.94
CA GLY A 40 -12.11 20.45 -4.18
C GLY A 40 -11.76 20.21 -2.71
N TYR A 41 -10.96 21.11 -2.14
CA TYR A 41 -10.53 21.07 -0.74
C TYR A 41 -10.39 22.48 -0.16
N ASP A 42 -10.50 22.59 1.17
CA ASP A 42 -10.56 23.89 1.87
C ASP A 42 -9.30 24.27 2.65
N SER A 43 -8.29 23.40 2.72
CA SER A 43 -7.05 23.72 3.44
C SER A 43 -5.78 23.08 2.82
N PRO A 44 -4.59 23.71 2.97
CA PRO A 44 -3.33 23.18 2.44
C PRO A 44 -2.98 21.78 2.96
N GLU A 45 -3.37 21.46 4.19
CA GLU A 45 -3.15 20.15 4.83
C GLU A 45 -3.78 18.99 4.05
N ALA A 46 -4.79 19.27 3.20
CA ALA A 46 -5.38 18.26 2.32
C ALA A 46 -4.35 17.63 1.38
N LYS A 47 -3.27 18.34 1.01
CA LYS A 47 -2.20 17.79 0.16
C LYS A 47 -1.40 16.72 0.89
N ASP A 48 -1.00 16.98 2.13
CA ASP A 48 -0.26 16.02 2.96
C ASP A 48 -1.12 14.79 3.28
N GLU A 49 -2.42 15.01 3.52
CA GLU A 49 -3.38 13.93 3.77
C GLU A 49 -3.67 13.10 2.51
N ALA A 50 -3.69 13.72 1.32
CA ALA A 50 -3.81 13.04 0.03
C ALA A 50 -2.54 12.27 -0.35
N GLU A 51 -1.38 12.82 -0.02
CA GLU A 51 -0.12 12.10 -0.13
C GLU A 51 -0.15 10.84 0.74
N ALA A 52 -0.51 10.98 2.02
CA ALA A 52 -0.66 9.86 2.94
C ALA A 52 -1.70 8.83 2.46
N TRP A 53 -2.76 9.28 1.79
CA TRP A 53 -3.75 8.39 1.18
C TRP A 53 -3.15 7.52 0.07
N GLY A 54 -2.37 8.12 -0.84
CA GLY A 54 -1.66 7.38 -1.88
C GLY A 54 -0.66 6.38 -1.31
N ILE A 55 0.16 6.79 -0.34
CA ILE A 55 1.10 5.89 0.36
C ILE A 55 0.33 4.74 1.01
N TYR A 56 -0.75 5.03 1.73
CA TYR A 56 -1.56 4.02 2.41
C TYR A 56 -2.06 2.94 1.45
N MET A 57 -2.65 3.34 0.32
CA MET A 57 -3.14 2.41 -0.69
C MET A 57 -2.01 1.58 -1.29
N GLN A 58 -0.86 2.19 -1.59
CA GLN A 58 0.22 1.48 -2.25
C GLN A 58 0.93 0.49 -1.35
N LEU A 59 1.09 0.79 -0.06
CA LEU A 59 1.59 -0.18 0.92
C LEU A 59 0.68 -1.41 1.00
N ILE A 60 -0.64 -1.23 0.95
CA ILE A 60 -1.59 -2.34 0.92
C ILE A 60 -1.45 -3.17 -0.35
N ASN A 61 -1.32 -2.52 -1.53
CA ASN A 61 -1.11 -3.22 -2.79
C ASN A 61 0.16 -4.06 -2.76
N ILE A 62 1.28 -3.49 -2.31
CA ILE A 62 2.56 -4.17 -2.20
C ILE A 62 2.46 -5.39 -1.30
N LEU A 63 1.83 -5.27 -0.12
CA LEU A 63 1.68 -6.41 0.78
C LEU A 63 0.72 -7.47 0.24
N ARG A 64 -0.35 -7.06 -0.43
CA ARG A 64 -1.36 -7.95 -1.01
C ARG A 64 -0.79 -8.79 -2.15
N ASP A 65 0.05 -8.19 -3.00
CA ASP A 65 0.46 -8.76 -4.28
C ASP A 65 1.85 -9.45 -4.23
N VAL A 66 2.38 -9.73 -3.03
CA VAL A 66 3.71 -10.36 -2.81
C VAL A 66 3.87 -11.67 -3.58
N LEU A 67 2.83 -12.50 -3.68
CA LEU A 67 2.88 -13.75 -4.42
C LEU A 67 2.98 -13.51 -5.94
N GLU A 68 2.19 -12.59 -6.48
CA GLU A 68 2.25 -12.22 -7.89
C GLU A 68 3.58 -11.55 -8.26
N ASP A 69 4.09 -10.70 -7.38
CA ASP A 69 5.36 -10.00 -7.58
C ASP A 69 6.55 -10.96 -7.52
N SER A 70 6.59 -11.88 -6.56
CA SER A 70 7.64 -12.90 -6.46
C SER A 70 7.72 -13.80 -7.71
N LYS A 71 6.57 -14.19 -8.28
CA LYS A 71 6.49 -14.93 -9.56
C LYS A 71 7.09 -14.17 -10.75
N ARG A 72 7.14 -12.84 -10.67
CA ARG A 72 7.74 -11.97 -11.70
C ARG A 72 9.17 -11.59 -11.34
N GLY A 73 9.74 -12.19 -10.29
CA GLY A 73 11.05 -11.85 -9.76
C GLY A 73 11.10 -10.40 -9.28
N ARG A 74 10.09 -9.91 -8.56
CA ARG A 74 10.02 -8.54 -8.01
C ARG A 74 9.83 -8.57 -6.49
N ILE A 75 10.45 -7.62 -5.79
CA ILE A 75 10.35 -7.47 -4.32
C ILE A 75 10.20 -5.98 -3.97
N TYR A 76 8.95 -5.53 -3.82
CA TYR A 76 8.67 -4.15 -3.42
C TYR A 76 8.77 -3.92 -1.91
N LEU A 77 8.78 -4.99 -1.10
CA LEU A 77 8.92 -4.88 0.36
C LEU A 77 10.33 -4.34 0.71
N PRO A 78 10.48 -3.46 1.72
CA PRO A 78 11.78 -2.92 2.10
C PRO A 78 12.71 -4.02 2.62
N LEU A 79 13.89 -4.16 2.02
CA LEU A 79 14.83 -5.23 2.34
C LEU A 79 15.33 -5.15 3.78
N ASP A 80 15.64 -3.95 4.28
CA ASP A 80 16.08 -3.75 5.66
C ASP A 80 15.02 -4.18 6.67
N ASP A 81 13.74 -4.02 6.34
CA ASP A 81 12.67 -4.49 7.21
C ASP A 81 12.56 -6.02 7.16
N LEU A 82 12.65 -6.63 5.97
CA LEU A 82 12.65 -8.10 5.83
C LEU A 82 13.80 -8.74 6.63
N ILE A 83 15.01 -8.19 6.52
CA ILE A 83 16.21 -8.65 7.21
C ILE A 83 16.04 -8.60 8.75
N LYS A 84 15.39 -7.56 9.30
CA LYS A 84 15.10 -7.48 10.75
C LYS A 84 14.23 -8.63 11.26
N PHE A 85 13.45 -9.26 10.39
CA PHE A 85 12.65 -10.44 10.71
C PHE A 85 13.25 -11.75 10.18
N GLY A 86 14.51 -11.71 9.71
CA GLY A 86 15.25 -12.87 9.23
C GLY A 86 14.77 -13.39 7.87
N ILE A 87 14.06 -12.58 7.07
CA ILE A 87 13.57 -12.96 5.75
C ILE A 87 14.58 -12.48 4.70
N SER A 88 15.10 -13.42 3.89
CA SER A 88 15.97 -13.13 2.75
C SER A 88 15.16 -12.82 1.48
N GLU A 89 15.82 -12.31 0.43
CA GLU A 89 15.19 -12.17 -0.88
C GLU A 89 14.79 -13.53 -1.45
N GLU A 90 15.61 -14.55 -1.23
CA GLU A 90 15.35 -15.93 -1.67
C GLU A 90 14.07 -16.48 -1.03
N ASP A 91 13.83 -16.22 0.25
CA ASP A 91 12.59 -16.61 0.93
C ASP A 91 11.36 -15.96 0.29
N VAL A 92 11.46 -14.68 -0.08
CA VAL A 92 10.37 -13.97 -0.78
C VAL A 92 10.14 -14.55 -2.17
N LEU A 93 11.21 -14.81 -2.91
CA LEU A 93 11.14 -15.38 -4.27
C LEU A 93 10.69 -16.85 -4.28
N ALA A 94 10.85 -17.56 -3.17
CA ALA A 94 10.28 -18.89 -2.96
C ALA A 94 8.73 -18.89 -2.83
N GLY A 95 8.10 -17.70 -2.89
CA GLY A 95 6.67 -17.52 -3.09
C GLY A 95 5.83 -18.03 -1.91
N GLY A 96 4.87 -18.91 -2.17
CA GLY A 96 3.91 -19.39 -1.16
C GLY A 96 4.53 -20.12 0.04
N SER A 97 5.80 -20.51 -0.03
CA SER A 97 6.53 -21.05 1.12
C SER A 97 6.81 -20.00 2.20
N LEU A 98 6.88 -18.71 1.82
CA LEU A 98 7.13 -17.58 2.73
C LEU A 98 6.09 -17.50 3.86
N LEU A 99 4.84 -17.92 3.60
CA LEU A 99 3.79 -17.95 4.62
C LEU A 99 4.17 -18.77 5.86
N ARG A 100 4.99 -19.81 5.69
CA ARG A 100 5.44 -20.68 6.78
C ARG A 100 6.74 -20.17 7.45
N HIS A 101 7.34 -19.11 6.93
CA HIS A 101 8.56 -18.55 7.50
C HIS A 101 8.26 -17.90 8.86
N PRO A 102 9.02 -18.21 9.94
CA PRO A 102 8.72 -17.72 11.28
C PRO A 102 8.77 -16.18 11.40
N GLY A 103 9.51 -15.51 10.52
CA GLY A 103 9.58 -14.05 10.44
C GLY A 103 8.40 -13.38 9.73
N TRP A 104 7.60 -14.11 8.94
CA TRP A 104 6.61 -13.51 8.04
C TRP A 104 5.48 -12.80 8.78
N GLU A 105 4.82 -13.48 9.70
CA GLU A 105 3.72 -12.88 10.48
C GLU A 105 4.19 -11.66 11.32
N PRO A 106 5.32 -11.72 12.07
CA PRO A 106 5.90 -10.53 12.70
C PRO A 106 6.17 -9.37 11.74
N PHE A 107 6.74 -9.66 10.56
CA PHE A 107 6.96 -8.65 9.52
C PHE A 107 5.64 -8.03 9.05
N CYS A 108 4.61 -8.84 8.77
CA CYS A 108 3.29 -8.34 8.39
C CYS A 108 2.69 -7.45 9.48
N ARG A 109 2.80 -7.80 10.76
CA ARG A 109 2.34 -6.92 11.86
C ARG A 109 3.05 -5.58 11.85
N HIS A 110 4.37 -5.56 11.69
CA HIS A 110 5.16 -4.33 11.59
C HIS A 110 4.76 -3.48 10.38
N TYR A 111 4.71 -4.10 9.21
CA TYR A 111 4.38 -3.43 7.94
C TYR A 111 2.94 -2.87 7.95
N THR A 112 1.96 -3.67 8.42
CA THR A 112 0.57 -3.21 8.52
C THR A 112 0.37 -2.13 9.57
N LYS A 113 1.18 -2.11 10.65
CA LYS A 113 1.19 -0.99 11.61
C LYS A 113 1.66 0.31 10.95
N ARG A 114 2.67 0.25 10.09
CA ARG A 114 3.11 1.40 9.27
C ARG A 114 2.01 1.84 8.29
N ALA A 115 1.41 0.91 7.54
CA ALA A 115 0.29 1.26 6.67
C ALA A 115 -0.84 1.98 7.45
N LYS A 116 -1.21 1.47 8.64
CA LYS A 116 -2.24 2.08 9.49
C LYS A 116 -1.89 3.51 9.95
N SER A 117 -0.61 3.90 10.09
CA SER A 117 -0.29 5.29 10.44
C SER A 117 -0.63 6.25 9.30
N TYR A 118 -0.31 5.88 8.06
CA TYR A 118 -0.72 6.63 6.87
C TYR A 118 -2.24 6.63 6.69
N GLY A 119 -2.90 5.49 6.93
CA GLY A 119 -4.36 5.39 6.86
C GLY A 119 -5.09 6.30 7.86
N ARG A 120 -4.50 6.62 9.01
CA ARG A 120 -5.07 7.60 9.95
C ARG A 120 -5.00 9.02 9.39
N ALA A 121 -3.86 9.42 8.83
CA ALA A 121 -3.72 10.73 8.18
C ALA A 121 -4.64 10.85 6.95
N ALA A 122 -4.70 9.80 6.12
CA ALA A 122 -5.58 9.73 4.96
C ALA A 122 -7.06 9.93 5.31
N LYS A 123 -7.53 9.43 6.46
CA LYS A 123 -8.93 9.59 6.88
C LYS A 123 -9.29 11.04 7.22
N SER A 124 -8.33 11.84 7.68
CA SER A 124 -8.55 13.27 7.94
C SER A 124 -8.90 14.03 6.65
N LEU A 125 -8.42 13.56 5.49
CA LEU A 125 -8.72 14.14 4.18
C LEU A 125 -10.23 14.29 3.93
N LEU A 126 -11.03 13.30 4.33
CA LEU A 126 -12.48 13.34 4.13
C LEU A 126 -13.13 14.55 4.79
N GLY A 127 -12.53 15.07 5.87
CA GLY A 127 -12.99 16.29 6.53
C GLY A 127 -12.74 17.56 5.73
N ARG A 128 -11.73 17.54 4.83
CA ARG A 128 -11.24 18.68 4.03
C ARG A 128 -11.82 18.78 2.63
N LEU A 129 -12.36 17.68 2.10
CA LEU A 129 -12.95 17.67 0.76
C LEU A 129 -14.34 18.31 0.71
N ASP A 130 -14.77 18.77 -0.46
CA ASP A 130 -16.17 19.17 -0.68
C ASP A 130 -17.11 18.04 -0.25
N ARG A 131 -18.11 18.38 0.56
CA ARG A 131 -19.10 17.44 1.10
C ARG A 131 -19.77 16.58 0.03
N GLN A 132 -20.02 17.13 -1.16
CA GLN A 132 -20.65 16.39 -2.25
C GLN A 132 -19.72 15.33 -2.87
N MET A 133 -18.40 15.56 -2.79
CA MET A 133 -17.38 14.72 -3.43
C MET A 133 -16.80 13.65 -2.50
N ARG A 134 -17.06 13.72 -1.18
CA ARG A 134 -16.51 12.79 -0.16
C ARG A 134 -16.87 11.32 -0.36
N TYR A 135 -17.99 11.00 -1.02
CA TYR A 135 -18.46 9.61 -1.12
C TYR A 135 -17.45 8.69 -1.82
N SER A 136 -16.92 9.12 -2.97
CA SER A 136 -15.96 8.34 -3.76
C SER A 136 -14.68 7.97 -2.99
N PRO A 137 -13.92 8.94 -2.43
CA PRO A 137 -12.72 8.64 -1.65
C PRO A 137 -13.05 7.88 -0.36
N ALA A 138 -14.19 8.14 0.29
CA ALA A 138 -14.59 7.38 1.48
C ALA A 138 -14.84 5.90 1.17
N ALA A 139 -15.54 5.59 0.07
CA ALA A 139 -15.76 4.22 -0.37
C ALA A 139 -14.44 3.50 -0.69
N MET A 140 -13.52 4.20 -1.37
CA MET A 140 -12.20 3.66 -1.69
C MET A 140 -11.37 3.38 -0.43
N MET A 141 -11.32 4.32 0.53
CA MET A 141 -10.63 4.12 1.82
C MET A 141 -11.24 2.96 2.61
N ALA A 142 -12.56 2.86 2.69
CA ALA A 142 -13.25 1.78 3.39
C ALA A 142 -12.95 0.41 2.77
N PHE A 143 -12.83 0.36 1.44
CA PHE A 143 -12.45 -0.84 0.71
C PHE A 143 -11.01 -1.27 1.05
N TYR A 144 -10.04 -0.36 0.99
CA TYR A 144 -8.64 -0.66 1.34
C TYR A 144 -8.48 -1.03 2.82
N ASP A 145 -9.23 -0.39 3.73
CA ASP A 145 -9.32 -0.79 5.13
C ASP A 145 -9.83 -2.24 5.29
N SER A 146 -10.75 -2.69 4.43
CA SER A 146 -11.22 -4.08 4.43
C SER A 146 -10.11 -5.05 4.03
N ILE A 147 -9.34 -4.74 2.98
CA ILE A 147 -8.18 -5.54 2.58
C ILE A 147 -7.18 -5.65 3.74
N LEU A 148 -6.75 -4.52 4.30
CA LEU A 148 -5.74 -4.50 5.35
C LEU A 148 -6.18 -5.26 6.60
N ARG A 149 -7.48 -5.17 6.96
CA ARG A 149 -8.08 -5.95 8.05
C ARG A 149 -8.07 -7.45 7.75
N LYS A 150 -8.39 -7.87 6.52
CA LYS A 150 -8.34 -9.28 6.12
C LYS A 150 -6.92 -9.83 6.21
N ILE A 151 -5.93 -9.10 5.68
CA ILE A 151 -4.50 -9.47 5.79
C ILE A 151 -4.09 -9.59 7.27
N SER A 152 -4.44 -8.61 8.09
CA SER A 152 -4.10 -8.61 9.53
C SER A 152 -4.76 -9.79 10.27
N LYS A 153 -6.03 -10.11 9.96
CA LYS A 153 -6.79 -11.18 10.62
C LYS A 153 -6.29 -12.57 10.24
N LYS A 154 -5.79 -12.74 9.03
CA LYS A 154 -5.18 -14.00 8.56
C LYS A 154 -3.66 -14.03 8.77
N GLU A 155 -3.13 -13.26 9.73
CA GLU A 155 -1.71 -13.35 10.10
C GLU A 155 -0.73 -13.11 8.94
N GLY A 156 -1.13 -12.30 7.95
CA GLY A 156 -0.31 -12.04 6.76
C GLY A 156 -0.51 -13.05 5.62
N ASP A 157 -1.50 -13.93 5.70
CA ASP A 157 -1.82 -14.82 4.59
C ASP A 157 -2.40 -14.07 3.38
N VAL A 158 -1.49 -13.77 2.46
CA VAL A 158 -1.74 -13.22 1.12
C VAL A 158 -1.48 -14.25 0.03
N PHE A 159 -1.24 -15.51 0.40
CA PHE A 159 -0.76 -16.55 -0.52
C PHE A 159 -1.84 -17.59 -0.87
N THR A 160 -2.76 -17.88 0.06
CA THR A 160 -3.76 -18.95 -0.13
C THR A 160 -5.01 -18.48 -0.87
N GLU A 161 -5.43 -17.25 -0.61
CA GLU A 161 -6.60 -16.64 -1.23
C GLU A 161 -6.24 -15.26 -1.73
N ARG A 162 -6.59 -15.00 -3.00
CA ARG A 162 -6.41 -13.68 -3.56
C ARG A 162 -7.39 -12.72 -2.89
N ILE A 163 -6.88 -11.75 -2.15
CA ILE A 163 -7.68 -10.71 -1.53
C ILE A 163 -8.06 -9.70 -2.62
N GLN A 164 -8.97 -10.07 -3.51
CA GLN A 164 -9.29 -9.24 -4.67
C GLN A 164 -10.00 -7.94 -4.29
N LEU A 165 -9.80 -6.93 -5.14
CA LEU A 165 -10.79 -5.91 -5.46
C LEU A 165 -12.06 -6.59 -5.96
N SER A 166 -12.87 -7.16 -5.06
CA SER A 166 -14.22 -7.54 -5.42
C SER A 166 -14.91 -6.28 -5.92
N LYS A 167 -15.44 -6.32 -7.16
CA LYS A 167 -16.45 -5.36 -7.61
C LYS A 167 -17.46 -5.17 -6.48
N PRO A 168 -17.98 -3.95 -6.26
CA PRO A 168 -18.98 -3.76 -5.23
C PRO A 168 -20.05 -4.82 -5.44
N GLU A 169 -20.33 -5.59 -4.39
CA GLU A 169 -21.65 -6.17 -4.26
C GLU A 169 -22.59 -4.98 -4.39
N LYS A 170 -23.15 -4.84 -5.60
CA LYS A 170 -24.14 -3.85 -5.90
C LYS A 170 -25.19 -4.01 -4.82
N ILE A 171 -25.36 -2.97 -4.02
CA ILE A 171 -26.61 -2.52 -3.42
C ILE A 171 -27.67 -3.64 -3.41
N GLY A 172 -27.76 -4.33 -2.30
CA GLY A 172 -28.94 -5.08 -1.86
C GLY A 172 -29.31 -4.56 -0.49
#